data_AF-A0AAJ6MUB1-F1
#
_entry.id   AF-A0AAJ6MUB1-F1
#
_cell.length_a   1.000
_cell.length_b   1.000
_cell.length_c   1.000
_cell.angle_alpha   90.00
_cell.angle_beta   90.00
_cell.angle_gamma   90.00
#
_symmetry.space_group_name_H-M   'P 1'
#
loop_
_entity.id
_entity.type
_entity.pdbx_description
1 polymer ?
#
loop_
_entity_poly.entity_id
_entity_poly.type
_entity_poly.pdbx_seq_one_letter_code
_entity_poly.pdbx_strand_id
1 'polypeptide(L)'
;MGEWLDSLTGWLTLHPQWLGVAIFAIACIECLAIAGIVVPGTVVLFAVAVLAGNGALSLSETLLLGYTGGLLGDAISYALGRRFHQNIRGLPLLRTHPQWLETAESYFQRYGVASLLVGRFIGPLRPMLPMVAGMLDMPLPRFILVSLVAAAGWSVAYLLPGWATGAAFRLPLPDDFWPQAGIVVACIALLMGLSLHATWRNRERGTMLIALASLIMLIALFFGFPHLSALDNGLKTLVQEHRSEAAETFVVLVTRIGDFRTQFMVAGLLTALLLITRQWRPALFACSTMLITALLNGSLKHLVARQRPDVLLEPLTTFSMPSGHSSAAFAFFLSLAILAGRRQTPRMRLVWVILASIPALSIALSRVYLGAHWPTDIMAGTMLACFVCASCLAAVEYRKPLPAMPLHVWWLVVPACALLLGFFAVHGLPMALEQYRYM
;
A
#
# COMPACT_ATOMS: atom_id res chain seq x y z
N MET A 1 23.08 8.95 25.95
CA MET A 1 22.69 8.08 24.81
C MET A 1 23.04 8.71 23.45
N GLY A 2 23.26 10.04 23.37
CA GLY A 2 23.68 10.74 22.14
C GLY A 2 25.11 10.41 21.67
N GLU A 3 26.14 10.58 22.51
CA GLU A 3 27.55 10.46 22.05
C GLU A 3 27.93 9.12 21.40
N TRP A 4 27.39 8.00 21.90
CA TRP A 4 27.65 6.69 21.29
C TRP A 4 26.98 6.57 19.92
N LEU A 5 25.71 6.99 19.81
CA LEU A 5 24.98 7.04 18.54
C LEU A 5 25.66 7.98 17.55
N ASP A 6 26.11 9.15 18.01
CA ASP A 6 26.81 10.14 17.20
C ASP A 6 28.18 9.61 16.71
N SER A 7 28.89 8.84 17.54
CA SER A 7 30.13 8.17 17.12
C SER A 7 29.87 7.05 16.10
N LEU A 8 28.76 6.33 16.26
CA LEU A 8 28.37 5.22 15.39
C LEU A 8 27.88 5.74 14.03
N THR A 9 27.07 6.79 14.01
CA THR A 9 26.64 7.47 12.78
C THR A 9 27.82 8.14 12.08
N GLY A 10 28.74 8.75 12.83
CA GLY A 10 29.99 9.30 12.31
C GLY A 10 30.90 8.22 11.69
N TRP A 11 31.03 7.05 12.31
CA TRP A 11 31.80 5.93 11.75
C TRP A 11 31.12 5.30 10.53
N LEU A 12 29.79 5.16 10.55
CA LEU A 12 29.02 4.59 9.44
C LEU A 12 28.98 5.50 8.22
N THR A 13 29.00 6.82 8.39
CA THR A 13 29.16 7.78 7.27
C THR A 13 30.55 7.70 6.65
N LEU A 14 31.58 7.39 7.44
CA LEU A 14 32.94 7.13 6.93
C LEU A 14 33.09 5.76 6.26
N HIS A 15 32.24 4.79 6.61
CA HIS A 15 32.26 3.44 6.03
C HIS A 15 30.88 2.92 5.59
N PRO A 16 30.24 3.57 4.59
CA PRO A 16 28.89 3.22 4.13
C PRO A 16 28.78 1.79 3.57
N GLN A 17 29.89 1.22 3.10
CA GLN A 17 29.97 -0.17 2.64
C GLN A 17 29.59 -1.21 3.71
N TRP A 18 29.98 -1.00 4.98
CA TRP A 18 29.64 -1.93 6.06
C TRP A 18 28.16 -1.87 6.42
N LEU A 19 27.56 -0.68 6.32
CA LEU A 19 26.13 -0.51 6.47
C LEU A 19 25.37 -1.24 5.36
N GLY A 20 25.85 -1.12 4.12
CA GLY A 20 25.26 -1.83 2.98
C GLY A 20 25.34 -3.35 3.13
N VAL A 21 26.49 -3.87 3.57
CA VAL A 21 26.67 -5.29 3.90
C VAL A 21 25.74 -5.72 5.03
N ALA A 22 25.57 -4.89 6.06
CA ALA A 22 24.65 -5.18 7.16
C ALA A 22 23.20 -5.28 6.67
N ILE A 23 22.72 -4.33 5.86
CA ILE A 23 21.36 -4.37 5.27
C ILE A 23 21.17 -5.65 4.47
N PHE A 24 22.12 -5.97 3.60
CA PHE A 24 22.08 -7.18 2.77
C PHE A 24 22.06 -8.45 3.62
N ALA A 25 22.96 -8.57 4.59
CA ALA A 25 23.08 -9.74 5.44
C ALA A 25 21.84 -9.95 6.33
N ILE A 26 21.35 -8.87 6.95
CA ILE A 26 20.14 -8.93 7.78
C ILE A 26 18.94 -9.30 6.91
N ALA A 27 18.77 -8.69 5.73
CA ALA A 27 17.68 -9.04 4.82
C ALA A 27 17.76 -10.50 4.36
N CYS A 28 18.97 -11.01 4.10
CA CYS A 28 19.19 -12.41 3.75
C CYS A 28 18.84 -13.36 4.90
N ILE A 29 19.29 -13.07 6.12
CA ILE A 29 19.00 -13.87 7.32
C ILE A 29 17.50 -13.87 7.63
N GLU A 30 16.86 -12.72 7.51
CA GLU A 30 15.43 -12.52 7.77
C GLU A 30 14.53 -13.32 6.80
N CYS A 31 15.02 -13.55 5.58
CA CYS A 31 14.36 -14.36 4.55
C CYS A 31 14.80 -15.83 4.56
N LEU A 32 15.87 -16.15 5.28
CA LEU A 32 16.39 -17.51 5.39
C LEU A 32 15.49 -18.35 6.30
N ALA A 33 15.15 -19.56 5.83
CA ALA A 33 14.38 -20.52 6.61
C ALA A 33 15.02 -20.77 7.97
N ILE A 34 14.18 -20.84 9.01
CA ILE A 34 14.53 -21.07 10.42
C ILE A 34 15.22 -19.85 11.05
N ALA A 35 16.25 -19.30 10.42
CA ALA A 35 16.98 -18.13 10.92
C ALA A 35 16.08 -16.89 11.06
N GLY A 36 15.23 -16.63 10.05
CA GLY A 36 14.28 -15.51 10.07
C GLY A 36 13.09 -15.67 11.02
N ILE A 37 12.95 -16.80 11.71
CA ILE A 37 11.99 -16.97 12.82
C ILE A 37 12.66 -16.62 14.16
N VAL A 38 13.93 -16.97 14.32
CA VAL A 38 14.69 -16.79 15.57
C VAL A 38 15.13 -15.34 15.74
N VAL A 39 15.59 -14.71 14.66
CA VAL A 39 16.06 -13.33 14.68
C VAL A 39 14.87 -12.41 14.37
N PRO A 40 14.54 -11.42 15.23
CA PRO A 40 13.52 -10.42 14.93
C PRO A 40 14.08 -9.39 13.93
N GLY A 41 14.37 -9.82 12.71
CA GLY A 41 15.06 -8.98 11.74
C GLY A 41 14.22 -7.81 11.24
N THR A 42 12.89 -7.79 11.39
CA THR A 42 12.06 -6.61 11.05
C THR A 42 12.45 -5.37 11.85
N VAL A 43 12.70 -5.51 13.15
CA VAL A 43 13.09 -4.41 14.05
C VAL A 43 14.51 -3.95 13.71
N VAL A 44 15.41 -4.92 13.47
CA VAL A 44 16.81 -4.63 13.13
C VAL A 44 16.89 -3.96 11.75
N LEU A 45 16.14 -4.45 10.75
CA LEU A 45 16.05 -3.85 9.42
C LEU A 45 15.53 -2.42 9.48
N PHE A 46 14.50 -2.16 10.30
CA PHE A 46 14.01 -0.80 10.51
C PHE A 46 15.11 0.10 11.08
N ALA A 47 15.81 -0.34 12.13
CA ALA A 47 16.90 0.44 12.75
C ALA A 47 18.06 0.72 11.77
N VAL A 48 18.49 -0.29 11.02
CA VAL A 48 19.57 -0.13 10.02
C VAL A 48 19.11 0.73 8.84
N ALA A 49 17.83 0.65 8.44
CA ALA A 49 17.27 1.54 7.44
C ALA A 49 17.21 3.01 7.93
N VAL A 50 16.89 3.27 9.21
CA VAL A 50 16.99 4.61 9.81
C VAL A 50 18.42 5.15 9.71
N LEU A 51 19.42 4.33 10.03
CA LEU A 51 20.82 4.72 9.90
C LEU A 51 21.20 4.99 8.43
N ALA A 52 20.72 4.18 7.50
CA ALA A 52 20.92 4.40 6.07
C ALA A 52 20.32 5.74 5.61
N GLY A 53 19.09 6.03 6.03
CA GLY A 53 18.38 7.26 5.70
C GLY A 53 18.97 8.54 6.29
N ASN A 54 19.79 8.43 7.34
CA ASN A 54 20.47 9.59 7.95
C ASN A 54 21.56 10.21 7.04
N GLY A 55 21.78 9.66 5.85
CA GLY A 55 22.73 10.17 4.85
C GLY A 55 23.85 9.20 4.51
N ALA A 56 23.83 7.98 5.06
CA ALA A 56 24.86 6.97 4.79
C ALA A 56 24.63 6.24 3.46
N LEU A 57 23.37 6.00 3.05
CA LEU A 57 23.03 5.34 1.79
C LEU A 57 21.80 5.99 1.15
N SER A 58 21.78 6.05 -0.18
CA SER A 58 20.61 6.51 -0.92
C SER A 58 19.44 5.53 -0.78
N LEU A 59 18.22 6.00 -1.07
CA LEU A 59 17.02 5.17 -1.04
C LEU A 59 17.12 3.99 -2.01
N SER A 60 17.63 4.23 -3.23
CA SER A 60 17.77 3.20 -4.26
C SER A 60 18.76 2.11 -3.84
N GLU A 61 19.91 2.49 -3.29
CA GLU A 61 20.90 1.53 -2.77
C GLU A 61 20.33 0.70 -1.64
N THR A 62 19.66 1.34 -0.68
CA THR A 62 19.05 0.66 0.47
C THR A 62 18.01 -0.36 0.00
N LEU A 63 17.13 0.03 -0.92
CA LEU A 63 16.10 -0.84 -1.48
C LEU A 63 16.70 -1.98 -2.31
N LEU A 64 17.73 -1.72 -3.12
CA LEU A 64 18.39 -2.74 -3.94
C LEU A 64 19.15 -3.75 -3.08
N LEU A 65 19.85 -3.32 -2.03
CA LEU A 65 20.57 -4.20 -1.11
C LEU A 65 19.60 -5.08 -0.32
N GLY A 66 18.51 -4.51 0.19
CA GLY A 66 17.47 -5.28 0.86
C GLY A 66 16.75 -6.26 -0.07
N TYR A 67 16.48 -5.85 -1.30
CA TYR A 67 15.87 -6.67 -2.34
C TYR A 67 16.76 -7.88 -2.70
N THR A 68 18.02 -7.62 -3.04
CA THR A 68 18.98 -8.67 -3.42
C THR A 68 19.31 -9.60 -2.26
N GLY A 69 19.44 -9.08 -1.03
CA GLY A 69 19.61 -9.89 0.18
C GLY A 69 18.39 -10.78 0.43
N GLY A 70 17.18 -10.23 0.32
CA GLY A 70 15.95 -10.99 0.47
C GLY A 70 15.79 -12.09 -0.59
N LEU A 71 16.13 -11.82 -1.85
CA LEU A 71 16.12 -12.80 -2.93
C LEU A 71 17.12 -13.94 -2.69
N LEU A 72 18.32 -13.61 -2.21
CA LEU A 72 19.32 -14.63 -1.90
C LEU A 72 18.85 -15.53 -0.76
N GLY A 73 18.27 -14.96 0.30
CA GLY A 73 17.70 -15.72 1.42
C GLY A 73 16.56 -16.65 0.97
N ASP A 74 15.67 -16.16 0.10
CA ASP A 74 14.59 -16.95 -0.51
C ASP A 74 15.16 -18.09 -1.36
N ALA A 75 16.16 -17.82 -2.19
CA ALA A 75 16.80 -18.81 -3.05
C ALA A 75 17.50 -19.91 -2.27
N ILE A 76 18.24 -19.56 -1.20
CA ILE A 76 18.87 -20.54 -0.30
C ILE A 76 17.80 -21.39 0.38
N SER A 77 16.72 -20.77 0.86
CA SER A 77 15.62 -21.47 1.52
C SER A 77 14.91 -22.46 0.57
N TYR A 78 14.66 -22.04 -0.67
CA TYR A 78 14.11 -22.91 -1.71
C TYR A 78 15.06 -24.07 -2.05
N ALA A 79 16.35 -23.80 -2.19
CA ALA A 79 17.36 -24.83 -2.46
C ALA A 79 17.46 -25.84 -1.30
N LEU A 80 17.37 -25.37 -0.05
CA LEU A 80 17.31 -26.23 1.13
C LEU A 80 16.05 -27.11 1.09
N GLY A 81 14.90 -26.50 0.79
CA GLY A 81 13.62 -27.17 0.54
C GLY A 81 13.75 -28.34 -0.43
N ARG A 82 14.35 -28.06 -1.59
CA ARG A 82 14.50 -28.98 -2.70
C ARG A 82 15.58 -30.04 -2.49
N ARG A 83 16.64 -29.73 -1.74
CA ARG A 83 17.71 -30.70 -1.46
C ARG A 83 17.31 -31.74 -0.42
N PHE A 84 16.59 -31.32 0.61
CA PHE A 84 16.28 -32.18 1.76
C PHE A 84 14.87 -32.78 1.72
N HIS A 85 13.94 -32.24 0.92
CA HIS A 85 12.56 -32.74 0.80
C HIS A 85 11.95 -33.07 2.18
N GLN A 86 11.52 -34.33 2.40
CA GLN A 86 10.91 -34.76 3.67
C GLN A 86 11.89 -34.82 4.85
N ASN A 87 13.21 -34.90 4.60
CA ASN A 87 14.23 -34.96 5.65
C ASN A 87 14.36 -33.64 6.43
N ILE A 88 13.78 -32.54 5.93
CA ILE A 88 13.72 -31.24 6.62
C ILE A 88 13.00 -31.36 7.96
N ARG A 89 12.01 -32.26 8.05
CA ARG A 89 11.30 -32.59 9.30
C ARG A 89 12.22 -33.18 10.37
N GLY A 90 13.42 -33.61 9.99
CA GLY A 90 14.45 -34.14 10.88
C GLY A 90 15.36 -33.10 11.54
N LEU A 91 15.31 -31.83 11.12
CA LEU A 91 16.11 -30.76 11.73
C LEU A 91 15.70 -30.54 13.19
N PRO A 92 16.65 -30.37 14.13
CA PRO A 92 16.34 -30.34 15.56
C PRO A 92 15.32 -29.27 15.93
N LEU A 93 15.40 -28.07 15.31
CA LEU A 93 14.45 -26.99 15.55
C LEU A 93 13.04 -27.30 15.01
N LEU A 94 12.95 -27.87 13.80
CA LEU A 94 11.66 -28.22 13.17
C LEU A 94 11.03 -29.47 13.78
N ARG A 95 11.84 -30.36 14.38
CA ARG A 95 11.36 -31.48 15.21
C ARG A 95 10.68 -30.99 16.48
N THR A 96 11.26 -29.97 17.12
CA THR A 96 10.66 -29.37 18.33
C THR A 96 9.42 -28.51 18.02
N HIS A 97 9.36 -27.90 16.84
CA HIS A 97 8.26 -27.01 16.43
C HIS A 97 7.70 -27.41 15.05
N PRO A 98 7.08 -28.60 14.91
CA PRO A 98 6.57 -29.09 13.63
C PRO A 98 5.44 -28.20 13.06
N GLN A 99 4.74 -27.50 13.95
CA GLN A 99 3.62 -26.61 13.62
C GLN A 99 3.99 -25.53 12.59
N TRP A 100 5.23 -25.00 12.60
CA TRP A 100 5.65 -23.97 11.65
C TRP A 100 5.68 -24.50 10.21
N LEU A 101 6.17 -25.73 10.03
CA LEU A 101 6.22 -26.38 8.73
C LEU A 101 4.82 -26.80 8.28
N GLU A 102 4.02 -27.41 9.16
CA GLU A 102 2.64 -27.83 8.85
C GLU A 102 1.73 -26.65 8.49
N THR A 103 1.88 -25.52 9.18
CA THR A 103 1.12 -24.29 8.86
C THR A 103 1.54 -23.73 7.50
N ALA A 104 2.84 -23.70 7.20
CA ALA A 104 3.33 -23.24 5.91
C ALA A 104 2.93 -24.20 4.77
N GLU A 105 2.98 -25.51 4.98
CA GLU A 105 2.56 -26.54 4.02
C GLU A 105 1.06 -26.45 3.73
N SER A 106 0.21 -26.41 4.76
CA SER A 106 -1.24 -26.26 4.59
C SER A 106 -1.62 -24.94 3.92
N TYR A 107 -0.91 -23.85 4.23
CA TYR A 107 -1.11 -22.56 3.58
C TYR A 107 -0.69 -22.61 2.10
N PHE A 108 0.44 -23.23 1.78
CA PHE A 108 0.91 -23.41 0.40
C PHE A 108 -0.01 -24.32 -0.41
N GLN A 109 -0.51 -25.42 0.16
CA GLN A 109 -1.48 -26.29 -0.50
C GLN A 109 -2.80 -25.55 -0.80
N ARG A 110 -3.22 -24.63 0.08
CA ARG A 110 -4.47 -23.88 -0.09
C ARG A 110 -4.38 -22.74 -1.10
N TYR A 111 -3.28 -21.98 -1.10
CA TYR A 111 -3.13 -20.75 -1.90
C TYR A 111 -2.13 -20.88 -3.06
N GLY A 112 -1.42 -22.00 -3.14
CA GLY A 112 -0.43 -22.27 -4.19
C GLY A 112 0.60 -21.15 -4.29
N VAL A 113 0.82 -20.65 -5.51
CA VAL A 113 1.78 -19.58 -5.79
C VAL A 113 1.46 -18.27 -5.06
N ALA A 114 0.18 -17.95 -4.87
CA ALA A 114 -0.22 -16.72 -4.20
C ALA A 114 0.25 -16.69 -2.74
N SER A 115 0.52 -17.87 -2.15
CA SER A 115 1.10 -17.96 -0.81
C SER A 115 2.48 -17.30 -0.71
N LEU A 116 3.32 -17.39 -1.74
CA LEU A 116 4.65 -16.78 -1.76
C LEU A 116 4.59 -15.26 -1.80
N LEU A 117 3.60 -14.70 -2.51
CA LEU A 117 3.41 -13.25 -2.59
C LEU A 117 2.87 -12.69 -1.27
N VAL A 118 1.78 -13.27 -0.76
CA VAL A 118 1.04 -12.71 0.40
C VAL A 118 1.65 -13.15 1.72
N GLY A 119 2.06 -14.42 1.81
CA GLY A 119 2.61 -14.99 3.03
C GLY A 119 3.95 -14.38 3.45
N ARG A 120 4.63 -13.65 2.56
CA ARG A 120 5.83 -12.88 2.87
C ARG A 120 5.59 -11.76 3.90
N PHE A 121 4.35 -11.28 4.04
CA PHE A 121 3.97 -10.26 5.03
C PHE A 121 3.44 -10.87 6.35
N ILE A 122 3.43 -12.20 6.45
CA ILE A 122 2.95 -12.93 7.63
C ILE A 122 4.16 -13.47 8.39
N GLY A 123 4.49 -12.85 9.51
CA GLY A 123 5.76 -13.03 10.24
C GLY A 123 6.28 -14.48 10.29
N PRO A 124 5.59 -15.42 10.96
CA PRO A 124 6.07 -16.80 11.11
C PRO A 124 6.11 -17.61 9.80
N LEU A 125 5.29 -17.26 8.81
CA LEU A 125 5.17 -18.01 7.55
C LEU A 125 6.22 -17.57 6.52
N ARG A 126 6.62 -16.29 6.55
CA ARG A 126 7.51 -15.67 5.58
C ARG A 126 8.76 -16.51 5.26
N PRO A 127 9.64 -16.85 6.23
CA PRO A 127 10.87 -17.59 5.94
C PRO A 127 10.63 -19.07 5.60
N MET A 128 9.46 -19.63 5.91
CA MET A 128 9.13 -21.03 5.66
C MET A 128 8.63 -21.28 4.25
N LEU A 129 7.93 -20.33 3.64
CA LEU A 129 7.23 -20.52 2.36
C LEU A 129 8.16 -20.83 1.18
N PRO A 130 9.32 -20.16 1.00
CA PRO A 130 10.28 -20.54 -0.03
C PRO A 130 10.80 -21.97 0.15
N MET A 131 11.06 -22.38 1.40
CA MET A 131 11.49 -23.74 1.73
C MET A 131 10.42 -24.78 1.42
N VAL A 132 9.15 -24.51 1.78
CA VAL A 132 8.02 -25.39 1.45
C VAL A 132 7.82 -25.49 -0.07
N ALA A 133 7.98 -24.39 -0.81
CA ALA A 133 7.91 -24.40 -2.26
C ALA A 133 8.97 -25.31 -2.89
N GLY A 134 10.20 -25.30 -2.35
CA GLY A 134 11.27 -26.22 -2.76
C GLY A 134 10.98 -27.67 -2.37
N MET A 135 10.48 -27.90 -1.15
CA MET A 135 10.12 -29.23 -0.63
C MET A 135 9.04 -29.92 -1.48
N LEU A 136 8.09 -29.14 -2.01
CA LEU A 136 6.99 -29.58 -2.86
C LEU A 136 7.32 -29.53 -4.37
N ASP A 137 8.61 -29.45 -4.75
CA ASP A 137 9.08 -29.50 -6.13
C ASP A 137 8.48 -28.44 -7.07
N MET A 138 8.25 -27.24 -6.56
CA MET A 138 7.81 -26.13 -7.41
C MET A 138 8.87 -25.82 -8.48
N PRO A 139 8.51 -25.65 -9.78
CA PRO A 139 9.46 -25.34 -10.84
C PRO A 139 10.24 -24.05 -10.56
N LEU A 140 11.58 -24.12 -10.68
CA LEU A 140 12.49 -23.00 -10.39
C LEU A 140 12.12 -21.70 -11.12
N PRO A 141 11.78 -21.70 -12.43
CA PRO A 141 11.44 -20.45 -13.12
C PRO A 141 10.21 -19.77 -12.53
N ARG A 142 9.22 -20.57 -12.10
CA ARG A 142 7.99 -20.08 -11.48
C ARG A 142 8.27 -19.50 -10.09
N PHE A 143 9.15 -20.13 -9.32
CA PHE A 143 9.56 -19.64 -8.01
C PHE A 143 10.30 -18.30 -8.13
N ILE A 144 11.29 -18.21 -9.03
CA ILE A 144 12.07 -16.98 -9.24
C ILE A 144 11.16 -15.82 -9.64
N LEU A 145 10.29 -16.00 -10.63
CA LEU A 145 9.41 -14.93 -11.11
C LEU A 145 8.54 -14.34 -9.99
N VAL A 146 8.03 -15.20 -9.11
CA VAL A 146 7.17 -14.80 -8.00
C VAL A 146 7.99 -14.17 -6.87
N SER A 147 9.17 -14.72 -6.57
CA SER A 147 10.09 -14.19 -5.56
C SER A 147 10.62 -12.81 -5.95
N LEU A 148 10.90 -12.54 -7.23
CA LEU A 148 11.25 -11.19 -7.72
C LEU A 148 10.18 -10.15 -7.36
N VAL A 149 8.91 -10.46 -7.62
CA VAL A 149 7.81 -9.52 -7.29
C VAL A 149 7.61 -9.42 -5.77
N ALA A 150 7.64 -10.55 -5.06
CA ALA A 150 7.45 -10.59 -3.61
C ALA A 150 8.55 -9.82 -2.86
N ALA A 151 9.82 -10.04 -3.24
CA ALA A 151 10.98 -9.42 -2.61
C ALA A 151 11.00 -7.91 -2.86
N ALA A 152 10.59 -7.44 -4.04
CA ALA A 152 10.49 -6.01 -4.34
C ALA A 152 9.42 -5.33 -3.48
N GLY A 153 8.22 -5.91 -3.38
CA GLY A 153 7.17 -5.38 -2.51
C GLY A 153 7.58 -5.38 -1.03
N TRP A 154 8.31 -6.41 -0.60
CA TRP A 154 8.80 -6.53 0.77
C TRP A 154 9.91 -5.52 1.09
N SER A 155 10.89 -5.31 0.20
CA SER A 155 11.98 -4.36 0.44
C SER A 155 11.42 -2.94 0.62
N VAL A 156 10.48 -2.55 -0.23
CA VAL A 156 9.78 -1.26 -0.08
C VAL A 156 9.00 -1.20 1.22
N ALA A 157 8.18 -2.21 1.54
CA ALA A 157 7.32 -2.16 2.73
C ALA A 157 8.10 -2.10 4.05
N TYR A 158 9.25 -2.78 4.16
CA TYR A 158 10.02 -2.87 5.42
C TYR A 158 11.14 -1.83 5.53
N LEU A 159 11.77 -1.42 4.43
CA LEU A 159 12.91 -0.48 4.47
C LEU A 159 12.49 0.97 4.29
N LEU A 160 11.49 1.25 3.45
CA LEU A 160 11.08 2.63 3.18
C LEU A 160 10.66 3.38 4.45
N PRO A 161 9.87 2.83 5.40
CA PRO A 161 9.51 3.57 6.60
C PRO A 161 10.72 3.90 7.48
N GLY A 162 11.67 2.96 7.63
CA GLY A 162 12.88 3.20 8.41
C GLY A 162 13.78 4.23 7.75
N TRP A 163 14.04 4.07 6.46
CA TRP A 163 14.86 5.00 5.70
C TRP A 163 14.25 6.42 5.67
N ALA A 164 12.94 6.55 5.46
CA ALA A 164 12.25 7.84 5.50
C ALA A 164 12.33 8.49 6.90
N THR A 165 12.21 7.70 7.97
CA THR A 165 12.42 8.19 9.34
C THR A 165 13.85 8.73 9.51
N GLY A 166 14.85 8.02 8.99
CA GLY A 166 16.24 8.47 9.00
C GLY A 166 16.47 9.78 8.25
N ALA A 167 15.89 9.90 7.05
CA ALA A 167 15.96 11.10 6.23
C ALA A 167 15.27 12.29 6.91
N ALA A 168 14.12 12.05 7.56
CA ALA A 168 13.39 13.05 8.33
C ALA A 168 14.23 13.66 9.47
N PHE A 169 15.10 12.88 10.12
CA PHE A 169 15.98 13.41 11.18
C PHE A 169 17.10 14.33 10.67
N ARG A 170 17.48 14.22 9.39
CA ARG A 170 18.51 15.08 8.79
C ARG A 170 17.94 16.43 8.34
N LEU A 171 16.70 16.41 7.87
CA LEU A 171 16.03 17.60 7.37
C LEU A 171 15.70 18.56 8.51
N PRO A 172 15.79 19.88 8.31
CA PRO A 172 15.30 20.88 9.26
C PRO A 172 13.77 20.88 9.26
N LEU A 173 13.19 19.83 9.84
CA LEU A 173 11.75 19.68 9.98
C LEU A 173 11.24 20.60 11.10
N PRO A 174 10.00 21.11 11.01
CA PRO A 174 9.43 21.89 12.09
C PRO A 174 9.27 21.04 13.36
N ASP A 175 9.43 21.65 14.53
CA ASP A 175 9.43 20.95 15.83
C ASP A 175 8.17 20.09 16.08
N ASP A 176 7.02 20.54 15.56
CA ASP A 176 5.73 19.86 15.71
C ASP A 176 5.51 18.68 14.73
N PHE A 177 6.47 18.38 13.84
CA PHE A 177 6.33 17.32 12.83
C PHE A 177 6.04 15.95 13.46
N TRP A 178 6.86 15.50 14.41
CA TRP A 178 6.74 14.17 15.00
C TRP A 178 5.45 13.99 15.83
N PRO A 179 5.04 14.94 16.69
CA PRO A 179 3.73 14.89 17.35
C PRO A 179 2.56 14.81 16.35
N GLN A 180 2.57 15.63 15.31
CA GLN A 180 1.51 15.63 14.29
C GLN A 180 1.48 14.31 13.50
N ALA A 181 2.63 13.76 13.14
CA ALA A 181 2.75 12.44 12.50
C ALA A 181 2.19 11.34 13.40
N GLY A 182 2.50 11.37 14.69
CA GLY A 182 1.99 10.43 15.68
C GLY A 182 0.45 10.44 15.76
N ILE A 183 -0.16 11.64 15.80
CA ILE A 183 -1.62 11.80 15.82
C ILE A 183 -2.25 11.21 14.54
N VAL A 184 -1.70 11.53 13.38
CA VAL A 184 -2.20 11.03 12.09
C VAL A 184 -2.12 9.50 12.02
N VAL A 185 -0.97 8.92 12.39
CA VAL A 185 -0.78 7.47 12.41
C VAL A 185 -1.75 6.80 13.38
N ALA A 186 -1.93 7.36 14.59
CA ALA A 186 -2.88 6.84 15.57
C ALA A 186 -4.32 6.84 15.05
N CYS A 187 -4.73 7.91 14.38
CA CYS A 187 -6.06 8.02 13.77
C CYS A 187 -6.28 7.00 12.65
N ILE A 188 -5.31 6.83 11.75
CA ILE A 188 -5.37 5.82 10.69
C ILE A 188 -5.42 4.41 11.29
N ALA A 189 -4.58 4.14 12.29
CA ALA A 189 -4.55 2.86 13.00
C ALA A 189 -5.87 2.56 13.71
N LEU A 190 -6.50 3.57 14.33
CA LEU A 190 -7.81 3.45 14.96
C LEU A 190 -8.89 3.08 13.92
N LEU A 191 -8.93 3.77 12.78
CA LEU A 191 -9.91 3.49 11.73
C LEU A 191 -9.70 2.10 11.10
N MET A 192 -8.45 1.72 10.82
CA MET A 192 -8.12 0.36 10.36
C MET A 192 -8.49 -0.68 11.41
N GLY A 193 -8.17 -0.44 12.68
CA GLY A 193 -8.52 -1.32 13.80
C GLY A 193 -10.02 -1.52 13.96
N LEU A 194 -10.81 -0.43 13.87
CA LEU A 194 -12.27 -0.48 13.87
C LEU A 194 -12.81 -1.25 12.67
N SER A 195 -12.28 -1.01 11.46
CA SER A 195 -12.67 -1.71 10.24
C SER A 195 -12.38 -3.21 10.31
N LEU A 196 -11.18 -3.59 10.78
CA LEU A 196 -10.76 -4.97 10.99
C LEU A 196 -11.64 -5.65 12.04
N HIS A 197 -11.86 -4.99 13.18
CA HIS A 197 -12.68 -5.51 14.27
C HIS A 197 -14.14 -5.71 13.84
N ALA A 198 -14.73 -4.71 13.17
CA ALA A 198 -16.10 -4.77 12.68
C ALA A 198 -16.29 -5.89 11.65
N THR A 199 -15.34 -6.01 10.71
CA THR A 199 -15.35 -7.05 9.67
C THR A 199 -15.16 -8.44 10.28
N TRP A 200 -14.21 -8.60 11.20
CA TRP A 200 -13.92 -9.88 11.85
C TRP A 200 -15.10 -10.36 12.69
N ARG A 201 -15.68 -9.48 13.51
CA ARG A 201 -16.83 -9.80 14.39
C ARG A 201 -18.15 -9.94 13.62
N ASN A 202 -18.14 -9.71 12.30
CA ASN A 202 -19.30 -9.77 11.41
C ASN A 202 -20.52 -9.02 11.98
N ARG A 203 -20.29 -7.85 12.59
CA ARG A 203 -21.35 -7.06 13.21
C ARG A 203 -22.27 -6.49 12.14
N GLU A 204 -23.57 -6.65 12.32
CA GLU A 204 -24.59 -6.14 11.40
C GLU A 204 -24.49 -4.62 11.17
N ARG A 205 -24.09 -3.88 12.21
CA ARG A 205 -23.88 -2.41 12.16
C ARG A 205 -22.44 -2.00 11.86
N GLY A 206 -21.56 -2.94 11.51
CA GLY A 206 -20.13 -2.67 11.28
C GLY A 206 -19.89 -1.62 10.20
N THR A 207 -20.62 -1.70 9.09
CA THR A 207 -20.51 -0.75 7.98
C THR A 207 -20.90 0.67 8.39
N MET A 208 -21.95 0.83 9.21
CA MET A 208 -22.37 2.16 9.71
C MET A 208 -21.34 2.76 10.67
N LEU A 209 -20.70 1.93 11.51
CA LEU A 209 -19.62 2.39 12.39
C LEU A 209 -18.41 2.87 11.59
N ILE A 210 -18.05 2.17 10.51
CA ILE A 210 -16.95 2.59 9.62
C ILE A 210 -17.32 3.91 8.91
N ALA A 211 -18.56 4.05 8.44
CA ALA A 211 -19.05 5.29 7.85
C ALA A 211 -18.96 6.45 8.84
N LEU A 212 -19.50 6.29 10.05
CA LEU A 212 -19.48 7.31 11.09
C LEU A 212 -18.04 7.67 11.51
N ALA A 213 -17.18 6.68 11.72
CA ALA A 213 -15.78 6.93 12.06
C ALA A 213 -15.05 7.69 10.94
N SER A 214 -15.27 7.31 9.68
CA SER A 214 -14.69 8.00 8.52
C SER A 214 -15.20 9.44 8.40
N LEU A 215 -16.49 9.68 8.69
CA LEU A 215 -17.07 11.01 8.70
C LEU A 215 -16.50 11.89 9.82
N ILE A 216 -16.41 11.36 11.05
CA ILE A 216 -15.82 12.08 12.19
C ILE A 216 -14.36 12.44 11.87
N MET A 217 -13.59 11.49 11.34
CA MET A 217 -12.21 11.72 10.92
C MET A 217 -12.10 12.78 9.81
N LEU A 218 -13.00 12.74 8.82
CA LEU A 218 -13.04 13.73 7.75
C LEU A 218 -13.33 15.12 8.29
N ILE A 219 -14.32 15.26 9.18
CA ILE A 219 -14.68 16.52 9.84
C ILE A 219 -13.50 17.03 10.69
N ALA A 220 -12.91 16.16 11.50
CA ALA A 220 -11.75 16.49 12.32
C ALA A 220 -10.58 16.99 11.47
N LEU A 221 -10.36 16.40 10.30
CA LEU A 221 -9.31 16.83 9.37
C LEU A 221 -9.63 18.18 8.73
N PHE A 222 -10.88 18.46 8.37
CA PHE A 222 -11.28 19.76 7.81
C PHE A 222 -11.11 20.92 8.79
N PHE A 223 -11.30 20.69 10.10
CA PHE A 223 -11.02 21.70 11.12
C PHE A 223 -9.55 21.68 11.60
N GLY A 224 -8.91 20.52 11.55
CA GLY A 224 -7.58 20.29 12.09
C GLY A 224 -6.42 20.55 11.13
N PHE A 225 -6.65 20.58 9.80
CA PHE A 225 -5.56 20.71 8.83
C PHE A 225 -4.65 21.93 9.02
N PRO A 226 -5.10 23.11 9.51
CA PRO A 226 -4.19 24.23 9.75
C PRO A 226 -3.14 23.93 10.84
N HIS A 227 -3.49 23.05 11.79
CA HIS A 227 -2.62 22.57 12.85
C HIS A 227 -1.74 21.38 12.41
N LEU A 228 -1.89 20.90 11.17
CA LEU A 228 -1.08 19.82 10.58
C LEU A 228 -0.08 20.34 9.53
N SER A 229 0.19 21.65 9.54
CA SER A 229 1.08 22.29 8.58
C SER A 229 2.53 21.82 8.69
N ALA A 230 3.00 21.46 9.89
CA ALA A 230 4.36 20.93 10.06
C ALA A 230 4.50 19.55 9.41
N LEU A 231 3.51 18.67 9.59
CA LEU A 231 3.44 17.38 8.90
C LEU A 231 3.46 17.55 7.38
N ASP A 232 2.57 18.40 6.86
CA ASP A 232 2.41 18.61 5.43
C ASP A 232 3.69 19.16 4.78
N ASN A 233 4.32 20.16 5.40
CA ASN A 233 5.58 20.72 4.92
C ASN A 233 6.74 19.73 5.08
N GLY A 234 6.81 19.01 6.21
CA GLY A 234 7.90 18.06 6.45
C GLY A 234 7.89 16.88 5.47
N LEU A 235 6.71 16.30 5.23
CA LEU A 235 6.55 15.26 4.21
C LEU A 235 6.81 15.78 2.80
N LYS A 236 6.40 17.03 2.48
CA LYS A 236 6.73 17.67 1.21
C LYS A 236 8.25 17.75 1.04
N THR A 237 8.98 18.29 2.01
CA THR A 237 10.44 18.43 1.93
C THR A 237 11.14 17.07 1.76
N LEU A 238 10.75 16.07 2.56
CA LEU A 238 11.30 14.72 2.49
C LEU A 238 11.13 14.09 1.11
N VAL A 239 9.95 14.28 0.52
CA VAL A 239 9.62 13.74 -0.80
C VAL A 239 10.34 14.51 -1.91
N GLN A 240 10.46 15.83 -1.82
CA GLN A 240 11.11 16.65 -2.85
C GLN A 240 12.64 16.45 -2.88
N GLU A 241 13.30 16.23 -1.73
CA GLU A 241 14.75 16.02 -1.67
C GLU A 241 15.19 14.71 -2.36
N HIS A 242 14.31 13.70 -2.39
CA HIS A 242 14.65 12.34 -2.86
C HIS A 242 14.05 11.97 -4.20
N ARG A 243 13.85 12.97 -5.05
CA ARG A 243 13.32 12.79 -6.39
C ARG A 243 14.36 12.22 -7.34
N SER A 244 13.90 11.41 -8.27
CA SER A 244 14.69 10.95 -9.42
C SER A 244 13.85 10.97 -10.69
N GLU A 245 14.52 11.17 -11.83
CA GLU A 245 13.89 11.25 -13.16
C GLU A 245 13.16 9.94 -13.53
N ALA A 246 13.76 8.79 -13.21
CA ALA A 246 13.16 7.48 -13.43
C ALA A 246 11.89 7.27 -12.58
N ALA A 247 11.93 7.68 -11.30
CA ALA A 247 10.76 7.61 -10.43
C ALA A 247 9.67 8.60 -10.88
N GLU A 248 10.03 9.77 -11.36
CA GLU A 248 9.09 10.77 -11.86
C GLU A 248 8.26 10.24 -13.04
N THR A 249 8.92 9.62 -14.03
CA THR A 249 8.23 9.01 -15.18
C THR A 249 7.22 7.95 -14.75
N PHE A 250 7.61 7.08 -13.81
CA PHE A 250 6.74 6.06 -13.26
C PHE A 250 5.57 6.66 -12.46
N VAL A 251 5.83 7.66 -11.64
CA VAL A 251 4.82 8.34 -10.81
C VAL A 251 3.81 9.07 -11.69
N VAL A 252 4.25 9.71 -12.78
CA VAL A 252 3.35 10.30 -13.77
C VAL A 252 2.49 9.23 -14.43
N LEU A 253 3.05 8.10 -14.84
CA LEU A 253 2.27 6.98 -15.39
C LEU A 253 1.16 6.53 -14.42
N VAL A 254 1.50 6.37 -13.14
CA VAL A 254 0.55 5.98 -12.09
C VAL A 254 -0.51 7.05 -11.85
N THR A 255 -0.14 8.33 -11.79
CA THR A 255 -1.12 9.38 -11.47
C THR A 255 -2.20 9.54 -12.54
N ARG A 256 -1.90 9.22 -13.80
CA ARG A 256 -2.83 9.35 -14.93
C ARG A 256 -4.00 8.37 -14.87
N ILE A 257 -3.77 7.24 -14.20
CA ILE A 257 -4.83 6.28 -13.84
C ILE A 257 -5.89 6.98 -12.98
N GLY A 258 -5.47 7.94 -12.14
CA GLY A 258 -6.35 8.73 -11.27
C GLY A 258 -6.96 9.98 -11.89
N ASP A 259 -6.65 10.33 -13.14
CA ASP A 259 -7.17 11.55 -13.77
C ASP A 259 -8.70 11.52 -13.87
N PHE A 260 -9.32 12.70 -13.76
CA PHE A 260 -10.78 12.82 -13.78
C PHE A 260 -11.41 12.14 -15.01
N ARG A 261 -10.84 12.35 -16.21
CA ARG A 261 -11.31 11.73 -17.44
C ARG A 261 -11.19 10.20 -17.39
N THR A 262 -10.05 9.69 -16.92
CA THR A 262 -9.80 8.24 -16.79
C THR A 262 -10.80 7.61 -15.82
N GLN A 263 -10.94 8.20 -14.63
CA GLN A 263 -11.84 7.73 -13.59
C GLN A 263 -13.30 7.80 -14.04
N PHE A 264 -13.72 8.87 -14.72
CA PHE A 264 -15.07 9.00 -15.26
C PHE A 264 -15.38 7.94 -16.32
N MET A 265 -14.47 7.70 -17.26
CA MET A 265 -14.64 6.68 -18.30
C MET A 265 -14.70 5.27 -17.71
N VAL A 266 -13.85 4.98 -16.73
CA VAL A 266 -13.80 3.67 -16.07
C VAL A 266 -15.01 3.46 -15.16
N ALA A 267 -15.52 4.51 -14.51
CA ALA A 267 -16.80 4.51 -13.78
C ALA A 267 -17.97 4.15 -14.70
N GLY A 268 -18.04 4.84 -15.84
CA GLY A 268 -19.06 4.66 -16.86
C GLY A 268 -19.01 3.25 -17.43
N LEU A 269 -17.81 2.75 -17.75
CA LEU A 269 -17.61 1.38 -18.21
C LEU A 269 -18.07 0.36 -17.16
N LEU A 270 -17.61 0.47 -15.90
CA LEU A 270 -18.01 -0.46 -14.84
C LEU A 270 -19.54 -0.47 -14.69
N THR A 271 -20.16 0.71 -14.62
CA THR A 271 -21.61 0.84 -14.48
C THR A 271 -22.34 0.23 -15.68
N ALA A 272 -21.91 0.54 -16.91
CA ALA A 272 -22.50 0.00 -18.13
C ALA A 272 -22.39 -1.53 -18.20
N LEU A 273 -21.23 -2.10 -17.90
CA LEU A 273 -21.03 -3.56 -17.87
C LEU A 273 -21.94 -4.23 -16.83
N LEU A 274 -22.10 -3.64 -15.64
CA LEU A 274 -23.00 -4.16 -14.62
C LEU A 274 -24.48 -4.07 -15.06
N LEU A 275 -24.89 -3.00 -15.75
CA LEU A 275 -26.24 -2.87 -16.29
C LEU A 275 -26.51 -3.87 -17.43
N ILE A 276 -25.58 -4.02 -18.37
CA ILE A 276 -25.68 -4.98 -19.50
C ILE A 276 -25.77 -6.42 -18.98
N THR A 277 -25.00 -6.75 -17.94
CA THR A 277 -25.04 -8.07 -17.29
C THR A 277 -26.20 -8.24 -16.29
N ARG A 278 -27.15 -7.29 -16.28
CA ARG A 278 -28.37 -7.26 -15.44
C ARG A 278 -28.10 -7.27 -13.93
N GLN A 279 -26.93 -6.79 -13.51
CA GLN A 279 -26.51 -6.64 -12.11
C GLN A 279 -26.94 -5.30 -11.52
N TRP A 280 -28.25 -5.02 -11.48
CA TRP A 280 -28.81 -3.71 -11.11
C TRP A 280 -28.40 -3.19 -9.73
N ARG A 281 -28.35 -4.07 -8.71
CA ARG A 281 -28.00 -3.66 -7.33
C ARG A 281 -26.50 -3.38 -7.17
N PRO A 282 -25.58 -4.24 -7.68
CA PRO A 282 -24.17 -3.88 -7.83
C PRO A 282 -23.96 -2.58 -8.62
N ALA A 283 -24.68 -2.39 -9.73
CA ALA A 283 -24.59 -1.17 -10.54
C ALA A 283 -25.02 0.07 -9.73
N LEU A 284 -26.15 0.00 -9.03
CA LEU A 284 -26.63 1.08 -8.16
C LEU A 284 -25.60 1.42 -7.07
N PHE A 285 -25.02 0.40 -6.41
CA PHE A 285 -24.00 0.60 -5.39
C PHE A 285 -22.74 1.28 -5.95
N ALA A 286 -22.17 0.74 -7.03
CA ALA A 286 -20.94 1.29 -7.63
C ALA A 286 -21.17 2.71 -8.19
N CYS A 287 -22.24 2.89 -8.95
CA CYS A 287 -22.59 4.18 -9.55
C CYS A 287 -22.86 5.25 -8.48
N SER A 288 -23.70 4.95 -7.48
CA SER A 288 -23.97 5.91 -6.39
C SER A 288 -22.73 6.25 -5.58
N THR A 289 -21.88 5.26 -5.26
CA THR A 289 -20.62 5.49 -4.53
C THR A 289 -19.72 6.47 -5.29
N MET A 290 -19.52 6.25 -6.58
CA MET A 290 -18.63 7.07 -7.40
C MET A 290 -19.21 8.47 -7.67
N LEU A 291 -20.50 8.54 -8.01
CA LEU A 291 -21.19 9.80 -8.28
C LEU A 291 -21.26 10.70 -7.04
N ILE A 292 -21.69 10.15 -5.90
CA ILE A 292 -21.77 10.91 -4.64
C ILE A 292 -20.38 11.37 -4.20
N THR A 293 -19.35 10.52 -4.34
CA THR A 293 -17.97 10.91 -4.02
C THR A 293 -17.50 12.07 -4.91
N ALA A 294 -17.77 12.03 -6.22
CA ALA A 294 -17.40 13.10 -7.14
C ALA A 294 -18.11 14.42 -6.82
N LEU A 295 -19.42 14.37 -6.57
CA LEU A 295 -20.22 15.54 -6.20
C LEU A 295 -19.75 16.15 -4.88
N LEU A 296 -19.60 15.33 -3.83
CA LEU A 296 -19.12 15.81 -2.54
C LEU A 296 -17.69 16.35 -2.61
N ASN A 297 -16.79 15.73 -3.39
CA ASN A 297 -15.44 16.26 -3.60
C ASN A 297 -15.50 17.67 -4.21
N GLY A 298 -16.29 17.85 -5.29
CA GLY A 298 -16.49 19.14 -5.93
C GLY A 298 -17.04 20.19 -4.97
N SER A 299 -18.10 19.86 -4.22
CA SER A 299 -18.70 20.78 -3.25
C SER A 299 -17.74 21.15 -2.11
N LEU A 300 -17.05 20.16 -1.52
CA LEU A 300 -16.12 20.39 -0.40
C LEU A 300 -14.92 21.25 -0.79
N LYS A 301 -14.46 21.14 -2.05
CA LYS A 301 -13.39 22.00 -2.57
C LYS A 301 -13.73 23.48 -2.52
N HIS A 302 -14.97 23.84 -2.86
CA HIS A 302 -15.43 25.22 -2.81
C HIS A 302 -15.67 25.71 -1.38
N LEU A 303 -16.00 24.81 -0.44
CA LEU A 303 -16.20 25.17 0.95
C LEU A 303 -14.90 25.49 1.69
N VAL A 304 -13.84 24.73 1.41
CA VAL A 304 -12.57 24.84 2.15
C VAL A 304 -11.59 25.78 1.46
N ALA A 305 -11.67 25.87 0.13
CA ALA A 305 -10.88 26.81 -0.68
C ALA A 305 -9.36 26.77 -0.41
N ARG A 306 -8.82 25.61 -0.05
CA ARG A 306 -7.40 25.44 0.28
C ARG A 306 -6.52 25.56 -0.98
N GLN A 307 -5.43 26.31 -0.85
CA GLN A 307 -4.42 26.46 -1.90
C GLN A 307 -3.53 25.20 -2.03
N ARG A 308 -2.98 25.01 -3.23
CA ARG A 308 -2.08 23.88 -3.56
C ARG A 308 -0.64 24.20 -3.12
N PRO A 309 0.24 23.19 -3.03
CA PRO A 309 1.66 23.43 -2.91
C PRO A 309 2.22 24.06 -4.20
N ASP A 310 3.01 25.12 -4.07
CA ASP A 310 3.72 25.74 -5.20
C ASP A 310 5.02 24.99 -5.48
N VAL A 311 4.98 23.99 -6.38
CA VAL A 311 6.15 23.19 -6.79
C VAL A 311 6.22 23.00 -8.31
N LEU A 312 5.07 23.02 -8.99
CA LEU A 312 4.95 22.80 -10.43
C LEU A 312 5.14 24.12 -11.20
N LEU A 313 5.76 24.06 -12.39
CA LEU A 313 5.94 25.22 -13.29
C LEU A 313 4.61 25.89 -13.64
N GLU A 314 3.58 25.08 -13.91
CA GLU A 314 2.23 25.53 -14.19
C GLU A 314 1.29 25.14 -13.04
N PRO A 315 0.94 26.07 -12.14
CA PRO A 315 0.05 25.78 -11.02
C PRO A 315 -1.33 25.35 -11.50
N LEU A 316 -1.84 24.26 -10.91
CA LEU A 316 -3.21 23.81 -11.15
C LEU A 316 -4.21 24.80 -10.55
N THR A 317 -5.14 25.31 -11.36
CA THR A 317 -6.09 26.40 -11.00
C THR A 317 -7.22 26.00 -10.04
N THR A 318 -7.29 24.73 -9.63
CA THR A 318 -8.36 24.20 -8.78
C THR A 318 -7.92 24.02 -7.34
N PHE A 319 -8.85 24.13 -6.37
CA PHE A 319 -8.55 23.91 -4.95
C PHE A 319 -8.00 22.51 -4.65
N SER A 320 -7.19 22.44 -3.59
CA SER A 320 -6.40 21.27 -3.22
C SER A 320 -7.18 20.23 -2.39
N MET A 321 -7.95 20.67 -1.40
CA MET A 321 -8.64 19.80 -0.44
C MET A 321 -10.13 19.65 -0.74
N PRO A 322 -10.71 18.43 -0.75
CA PRO A 322 -10.05 17.12 -0.73
C PRO A 322 -9.49 16.70 -2.10
N SER A 323 -8.48 15.82 -2.10
CA SER A 323 -7.87 15.32 -3.34
C SER A 323 -8.84 14.49 -4.18
N GLY A 324 -9.09 14.92 -5.43
CA GLY A 324 -9.99 14.26 -6.37
C GLY A 324 -9.46 12.91 -6.86
N HIS A 325 -8.17 12.84 -7.23
CA HIS A 325 -7.49 11.60 -7.61
C HIS A 325 -7.58 10.56 -6.49
N SER A 326 -7.34 10.98 -5.24
CA SER A 326 -7.44 10.09 -4.07
C SER A 326 -8.87 9.60 -3.87
N SER A 327 -9.85 10.51 -3.78
CA SER A 327 -11.24 10.10 -3.49
C SER A 327 -11.84 9.23 -4.60
N ALA A 328 -11.57 9.55 -5.87
CA ALA A 328 -12.09 8.78 -7.00
C ALA A 328 -11.46 7.38 -7.07
N ALA A 329 -10.13 7.28 -6.91
CA ALA A 329 -9.44 6.00 -6.93
C ALA A 329 -9.92 5.09 -5.78
N PHE A 330 -9.99 5.60 -4.55
CA PHE A 330 -10.51 4.82 -3.42
C PHE A 330 -11.98 4.43 -3.62
N ALA A 331 -12.84 5.32 -4.11
CA ALA A 331 -14.25 4.99 -4.38
C ALA A 331 -14.38 3.86 -5.42
N PHE A 332 -13.62 3.91 -6.51
CA PHE A 332 -13.62 2.89 -7.56
C PHE A 332 -13.10 1.54 -7.04
N PHE A 333 -11.89 1.51 -6.48
CA PHE A 333 -11.25 0.26 -6.07
C PHE A 333 -11.94 -0.37 -4.84
N LEU A 334 -12.42 0.41 -3.87
CA LEU A 334 -13.21 -0.12 -2.75
C LEU A 334 -14.55 -0.68 -3.23
N SER A 335 -15.19 -0.07 -4.24
CA SER A 335 -16.41 -0.63 -4.83
C SER A 335 -16.14 -2.02 -5.42
N LEU A 336 -15.05 -2.19 -6.17
CA LEU A 336 -14.65 -3.49 -6.69
C LEU A 336 -14.34 -4.50 -5.57
N ALA A 337 -13.60 -4.10 -4.53
CA ALA A 337 -13.29 -4.98 -3.40
C ALA A 337 -14.54 -5.46 -2.65
N ILE A 338 -15.49 -4.55 -2.39
CA ILE A 338 -16.72 -4.87 -1.68
C ILE A 338 -17.57 -5.83 -2.50
N LEU A 339 -17.67 -5.61 -3.81
CA LEU A 339 -18.37 -6.50 -4.74
C LEU A 339 -17.68 -7.88 -4.80
N ALA A 340 -16.35 -7.94 -4.84
CA ALA A 340 -15.58 -9.18 -4.89
C ALA A 340 -15.68 -9.99 -3.59
N GLY A 341 -15.69 -9.31 -2.44
CA GLY A 341 -15.80 -9.93 -1.12
C GLY A 341 -17.19 -10.48 -0.77
N ARG A 342 -18.21 -10.28 -1.61
CA ARG A 342 -19.57 -10.77 -1.33
C ARG A 342 -19.61 -12.30 -1.23
N ARG A 343 -20.34 -12.81 -0.23
CA ARG A 343 -20.44 -14.24 0.13
C ARG A 343 -19.13 -14.95 0.50
N GLN A 344 -18.04 -14.19 0.68
CA GLN A 344 -16.78 -14.76 1.15
C GLN A 344 -16.63 -14.62 2.67
N THR A 345 -15.69 -15.37 3.23
CA THR A 345 -15.33 -15.29 4.65
C THR A 345 -14.79 -13.90 5.01
N PRO A 346 -14.92 -13.43 6.27
CA PRO A 346 -14.39 -12.12 6.70
C PRO A 346 -12.92 -11.91 6.34
N ARG A 347 -12.10 -12.96 6.42
CA ARG A 347 -10.68 -12.92 6.05
C ARG A 347 -10.48 -12.57 4.57
N MET A 348 -11.23 -13.21 3.68
CA MET A 348 -11.12 -12.93 2.24
C MET A 348 -11.67 -11.55 1.88
N ARG A 349 -12.69 -11.05 2.59
CA ARG A 349 -13.17 -9.67 2.42
C ARG A 349 -12.07 -8.66 2.71
N LEU A 350 -11.31 -8.86 3.80
CA LEU A 350 -10.17 -8.03 4.13
C LEU A 350 -9.07 -8.10 3.08
N VAL A 351 -8.80 -9.29 2.54
CA VAL A 351 -7.83 -9.46 1.44
C VAL A 351 -8.22 -8.62 0.23
N TRP A 352 -9.49 -8.63 -0.19
CA TRP A 352 -9.93 -7.79 -1.32
C TRP A 352 -9.81 -6.31 -1.04
N VAL A 353 -10.14 -5.86 0.17
CA VAL A 353 -9.98 -4.45 0.57
C VAL A 353 -8.51 -4.04 0.51
N ILE A 354 -7.60 -4.85 1.07
CA ILE A 354 -6.15 -4.61 1.02
C ILE A 354 -5.66 -4.56 -0.42
N LEU A 355 -6.03 -5.54 -1.26
CA LEU A 355 -5.64 -5.58 -2.67
C LEU A 355 -6.13 -4.36 -3.45
N ALA A 356 -7.34 -3.89 -3.19
CA ALA A 356 -7.88 -2.68 -3.79
C ALA A 356 -7.23 -1.39 -3.27
N SER A 357 -6.81 -1.36 -2.00
CA SER A 357 -6.11 -0.20 -1.42
C SER A 357 -4.72 0.00 -2.03
N ILE A 358 -4.05 -1.03 -2.55
CA ILE A 358 -2.72 -0.91 -3.17
C ILE A 358 -2.70 0.07 -4.36
N PRO A 359 -3.49 -0.14 -5.44
CA PRO A 359 -3.50 0.80 -6.56
C PRO A 359 -4.09 2.16 -6.18
N ALA A 360 -5.10 2.20 -5.30
CA ALA A 360 -5.68 3.46 -4.82
C ALA A 360 -4.65 4.32 -4.05
N LEU A 361 -3.89 3.70 -3.15
CA LEU A 361 -2.84 4.37 -2.38
C LEU A 361 -1.69 4.79 -3.28
N SER A 362 -1.35 3.99 -4.29
CA SER A 362 -0.30 4.33 -5.27
C SER A 362 -0.66 5.62 -6.04
N ILE A 363 -1.91 5.75 -6.49
CA ILE A 363 -2.44 6.97 -7.16
C ILE A 363 -2.52 8.15 -6.20
N ALA A 364 -2.86 7.90 -4.94
CA ALA A 364 -2.87 8.93 -3.92
C ALA A 364 -1.46 9.47 -3.67
N LEU A 365 -0.51 8.61 -3.31
CA LEU A 365 0.87 8.97 -3.00
C LEU A 365 1.59 9.63 -4.19
N SER A 366 1.24 9.27 -5.44
CA SER A 366 1.77 9.95 -6.62
C SER A 366 1.47 11.46 -6.61
N ARG A 367 0.36 11.91 -6.01
CA ARG A 367 0.02 13.34 -5.92
C ARG A 367 0.89 14.12 -4.95
N VAL A 368 1.35 13.48 -3.86
CA VAL A 368 2.32 14.08 -2.93
C VAL A 368 3.71 14.10 -3.56
N TYR A 369 4.11 13.02 -4.25
CA TYR A 369 5.38 12.99 -4.99
C TYR A 369 5.48 14.11 -6.04
N LEU A 370 4.42 14.28 -6.83
CA LEU A 370 4.33 15.33 -7.84
C LEU A 370 4.16 16.75 -7.26
N GLY A 371 4.09 16.90 -5.94
CA GLY A 371 3.86 18.20 -5.30
C GLY A 371 2.49 18.82 -5.61
N ALA A 372 1.55 18.05 -6.14
CA ALA A 372 0.25 18.56 -6.58
C ALA A 372 -0.78 18.68 -5.45
N HIS A 373 -0.57 17.97 -4.34
CA HIS A 373 -1.45 17.93 -3.17
C HIS A 373 -0.64 17.78 -1.88
N TRP A 374 -1.20 18.30 -0.78
CA TRP A 374 -0.70 18.04 0.55
C TRP A 374 -1.06 16.62 1.02
N PRO A 375 -0.25 15.98 1.87
CA PRO A 375 -0.57 14.68 2.48
C PRO A 375 -1.97 14.65 3.13
N THR A 376 -2.34 15.72 3.84
CA THR A 376 -3.69 15.84 4.44
C THR A 376 -4.81 15.90 3.39
N ASP A 377 -4.59 16.44 2.18
CA ASP A 377 -5.61 16.45 1.12
C ASP A 377 -5.95 15.04 0.63
N ILE A 378 -4.95 14.16 0.58
CA ILE A 378 -5.09 12.74 0.23
C ILE A 378 -5.85 12.02 1.33
N MET A 379 -5.51 12.27 2.60
CA MET A 379 -6.23 11.70 3.72
C MET A 379 -7.71 12.10 3.69
N ALA A 380 -8.01 13.37 3.42
CA ALA A 380 -9.37 13.87 3.28
C ALA A 380 -10.11 13.15 2.14
N GLY A 381 -9.47 12.99 0.99
CA GLY A 381 -10.03 12.26 -0.15
C GLY A 381 -10.31 10.79 0.16
N THR A 382 -9.40 10.13 0.88
CA THR A 382 -9.55 8.73 1.31
C THR A 382 -10.69 8.56 2.32
N MET A 383 -10.77 9.43 3.33
CA MET A 383 -11.84 9.40 4.33
C MET A 383 -13.21 9.68 3.70
N LEU A 384 -13.29 10.62 2.75
CA LEU A 384 -14.50 10.88 1.97
C LEU A 384 -14.96 9.63 1.21
N ALA A 385 -14.04 8.98 0.49
CA ALA A 385 -14.37 7.75 -0.25
C ALA A 385 -14.83 6.61 0.67
N CYS A 386 -14.14 6.40 1.81
CA CYS A 386 -14.53 5.40 2.82
C CYS A 386 -15.92 5.69 3.40
N PHE A 387 -16.21 6.95 3.75
CA PHE A 387 -17.51 7.37 4.26
C PHE A 387 -18.63 7.13 3.25
N VAL A 388 -18.46 7.59 2.01
CA VAL A 388 -19.47 7.46 0.95
C VAL A 388 -19.68 5.99 0.60
N CYS A 389 -18.61 5.24 0.43
CA CYS A 389 -18.68 3.82 0.08
C CYS A 389 -19.40 3.00 1.17
N ALA A 390 -19.07 3.23 2.44
CA ALA A 390 -19.75 2.57 3.55
C ALA A 390 -21.22 2.99 3.67
N SER A 391 -21.54 4.27 3.45
CA SER A 391 -22.92 4.78 3.49
C SER A 391 -23.78 4.23 2.35
N CYS A 392 -23.26 4.21 1.13
CA CYS A 392 -23.92 3.61 -0.03
C CYS A 392 -24.14 2.11 0.16
N LEU A 393 -23.15 1.39 0.70
CA LEU A 393 -23.28 -0.03 1.00
C LEU A 393 -24.39 -0.27 2.03
N ALA A 394 -24.39 0.49 3.15
CA ALA A 394 -25.40 0.41 4.18
C ALA A 394 -26.82 0.71 3.62
N ALA A 395 -26.94 1.71 2.75
CA ALA A 395 -28.22 2.06 2.12
C ALA A 395 -28.73 0.96 1.18
N VAL A 396 -27.87 0.39 0.34
CA VAL A 396 -28.26 -0.68 -0.59
C VAL A 396 -28.57 -1.99 0.13
N GLU A 397 -27.89 -2.26 1.25
CA GLU A 397 -28.09 -3.47 2.06
C GLU A 397 -29.24 -3.36 3.08
N TYR A 398 -29.78 -2.15 3.31
CA TYR A 398 -30.80 -1.88 4.34
C TYR A 398 -32.00 -2.85 4.32
N ARG A 399 -32.49 -3.20 3.12
CA ARG A 399 -33.63 -4.13 2.97
C ARG A 399 -33.22 -5.57 2.68
N LYS A 400 -32.15 -5.78 1.92
CA LYS A 400 -31.71 -7.10 1.46
C LYS A 400 -30.18 -7.07 1.30
N PRO A 401 -29.46 -8.15 1.62
CA PRO A 401 -28.01 -8.20 1.37
C PRO A 401 -27.71 -8.06 -0.13
N LEU A 402 -26.54 -7.50 -0.46
CA LEU A 402 -26.10 -7.33 -1.84
C LEU A 402 -25.69 -8.69 -2.42
N PRO A 403 -26.22 -9.12 -3.58
CA PRO A 403 -25.91 -10.43 -4.15
C PRO A 403 -24.45 -10.51 -4.60
N ALA A 404 -23.86 -11.71 -4.52
CA ALA A 404 -22.57 -11.96 -5.15
C ALA A 404 -22.72 -12.00 -6.67
N MET A 405 -21.77 -11.37 -7.38
CA MET A 405 -21.75 -11.40 -8.83
C MET A 405 -21.27 -12.75 -9.35
N PRO A 406 -21.84 -13.26 -10.45
CA PRO A 406 -21.40 -14.51 -11.04
C PRO A 406 -20.01 -14.34 -11.67
N LEU A 407 -19.24 -15.43 -11.70
CA LEU A 407 -17.83 -15.40 -12.12
C LEU A 407 -17.62 -14.88 -13.56
N HIS A 408 -18.54 -15.17 -14.49
CA HIS A 408 -18.47 -14.68 -15.87
C HIS A 408 -18.51 -13.14 -15.97
N VAL A 409 -19.18 -12.46 -15.03
CA VAL A 409 -19.19 -10.99 -14.98
C VAL A 409 -17.81 -10.46 -14.59
N TRP A 410 -17.11 -11.14 -13.67
CA TRP A 410 -15.74 -10.77 -13.29
C TRP A 410 -14.75 -10.94 -14.45
N TRP A 411 -14.90 -12.00 -15.25
CA TRP A 411 -14.10 -12.21 -16.47
C TRP A 411 -14.31 -11.13 -17.54
N LEU A 412 -15.40 -10.36 -17.46
CA LEU A 412 -15.66 -9.22 -18.33
C LEU A 412 -15.14 -7.91 -17.69
N VAL A 413 -15.53 -7.65 -16.44
CA VAL A 413 -15.28 -6.38 -15.75
C VAL A 413 -13.80 -6.13 -15.51
N VAL A 414 -13.07 -7.10 -14.96
CA VAL A 414 -11.65 -6.92 -14.59
C VAL A 414 -10.78 -6.60 -15.80
N PRO A 415 -10.76 -7.40 -16.87
CA PRO A 415 -9.93 -7.10 -18.02
C PRO A 415 -10.39 -5.83 -18.74
N ALA A 416 -11.70 -5.56 -18.86
CA ALA A 416 -12.17 -4.33 -19.51
C ALA A 416 -11.73 -3.07 -18.75
N CYS A 417 -11.86 -3.05 -17.42
CA CYS A 417 -11.37 -1.94 -16.60
C CYS A 417 -9.84 -1.83 -16.65
N ALA A 418 -9.11 -2.95 -16.56
CA ALA A 418 -7.65 -2.96 -16.61
C ALA A 418 -7.11 -2.45 -17.96
N LEU A 419 -7.71 -2.87 -19.08
CA LEU A 419 -7.35 -2.40 -20.42
C LEU A 419 -7.60 -0.90 -20.56
N LEU A 420 -8.75 -0.40 -20.07
CA LEU A 420 -9.07 1.02 -20.15
C LEU A 420 -8.12 1.87 -19.29
N LEU A 421 -7.84 1.44 -18.06
CA LEU A 421 -6.86 2.09 -17.18
C LEU A 421 -5.45 2.08 -17.80
N GLY A 422 -5.02 0.95 -18.36
CA GLY A 422 -3.73 0.82 -19.03
C GLY A 422 -3.61 1.71 -20.27
N PHE A 423 -4.67 1.77 -21.08
CA PHE A 423 -4.73 2.65 -22.24
C PHE A 423 -4.55 4.12 -21.84
N PHE A 424 -5.31 4.61 -20.86
CA PHE A 424 -5.20 6.01 -20.40
C PHE A 424 -3.90 6.31 -19.67
N ALA A 425 -3.29 5.34 -18.98
CA ALA A 425 -2.00 5.51 -18.35
C ALA A 425 -0.91 5.83 -19.39
N VAL A 426 -0.87 5.08 -20.50
CA VAL A 426 0.19 5.18 -21.52
C VAL A 426 -0.11 6.27 -22.55
N HIS A 427 -1.36 6.44 -22.95
CA HIS A 427 -1.72 7.30 -24.08
C HIS A 427 -1.52 8.79 -23.78
N GLY A 428 -0.57 9.49 -24.42
CA GLY A 428 -0.32 10.92 -24.15
C GLY A 428 0.65 11.19 -23.00
N LEU A 429 1.49 10.21 -22.63
CA LEU A 429 2.52 10.33 -21.61
C LEU A 429 3.50 11.51 -21.83
N PRO A 430 3.94 11.85 -23.07
CA PRO A 430 4.84 12.98 -23.28
C PRO A 430 4.26 14.32 -22.81
N MET A 431 2.99 14.61 -23.14
CA MET A 431 2.32 15.84 -22.70
C MET A 431 2.10 15.87 -21.18
N ALA A 432 1.85 14.71 -20.57
CA ALA A 432 1.68 14.64 -19.13
C ALA A 432 2.99 14.90 -18.37
N LEU A 433 4.14 14.45 -18.92
CA LEU A 433 5.45 14.76 -18.35
C LEU A 433 5.74 16.26 -18.38
N GLU A 434 5.34 16.97 -19.43
CA GLU A 434 5.46 18.43 -19.51
C GLU A 434 4.61 19.13 -18.44
N GLN A 435 3.37 18.66 -18.21
CA GLN A 435 2.46 19.26 -17.22
C GLN A 435 2.96 19.14 -15.77
N TYR A 436 3.67 18.05 -15.45
CA TYR A 436 4.21 17.82 -14.11
C TYR A 436 5.66 18.30 -13.95
N ARG A 437 6.17 19.07 -14.91
CA ARG A 437 7.51 19.62 -14.84
C ARG A 437 7.59 20.67 -13.73
N TYR A 438 8.71 20.64 -13.02
CA TYR A 438 8.93 21.41 -11.79
C TYR A 438 9.63 22.73 -12.05
N MET A 439 9.36 23.72 -11.18
CA MET A 439 9.90 25.08 -11.27
C MET A 439 11.42 25.15 -11.26
#